data_AF-A0A2V8UPS3-F1
#
_entry.id   AF-A0A2V8UPS3-F1
#
_cell.length_a   1.000
_cell.length_b   1.000
_cell.length_c   1.000
_cell.angle_alpha   90.00
_cell.angle_beta   90.00
_cell.angle_gamma   90.00
#
_symmetry.space_group_name_H-M   'P 1'
#
loop_
_entity.id
_entity.type
_entity.pdbx_description
1 polymer ?
#
loop_
_entity_poly.entity_id
_entity_poly.type
_entity_poly.pdbx_seq_one_letter_code
_entity_poly.pdbx_strand_id
1 'polypeptide(L)'
;MMALLRYGSGVPWNRTEALQRNLGIPLPVATQCEVTAQNAAPLQPALEELQRQAAQGEVVHNDDTSMRVLSLDRDADISPDQTGVFTSGLVWMYREHRIALYFIGCKHAGENLAEVLKQRSGDLPPVIQMCDALSRNVPKPVQTLVANCNAHGRRNFVKVTPNFPEPCRFVLETMREVYGHDAEARQRACRRRSGSSSIRSTVNR
;
A
#
# COMPACT_ATOMS: atom_id res chain seq x y z
N MET A 1 -17.30 -12.98 9.03
CA MET A 1 -17.94 -12.56 7.75
C MET A 1 -18.03 -11.04 7.62
N MET A 2 -18.65 -10.32 8.56
CA MET A 2 -18.89 -8.86 8.47
C MET A 2 -17.64 -8.03 8.13
N ALA A 3 -16.56 -8.15 8.90
CA ALA A 3 -15.33 -7.40 8.67
C ALA A 3 -14.67 -7.73 7.31
N LEU A 4 -14.68 -9.00 6.89
CA LEU A 4 -14.15 -9.42 5.60
C LEU A 4 -14.97 -8.86 4.43
N LEU A 5 -16.30 -8.87 4.53
CA LEU A 5 -17.16 -8.27 3.50
C LEU A 5 -16.97 -6.76 3.45
N ARG A 6 -16.95 -6.08 4.60
CA ARG A 6 -16.83 -4.62 4.67
C ARG A 6 -15.46 -4.13 4.21
N TYR A 7 -14.39 -4.63 4.84
CA TYR A 7 -13.03 -4.10 4.68
C TYR A 7 -12.21 -4.89 3.68
N GLY A 8 -12.48 -6.19 3.48
CA GLY A 8 -11.79 -7.01 2.50
C GLY A 8 -12.41 -6.93 1.10
N SER A 9 -13.75 -6.88 1.00
CA SER A 9 -14.48 -6.89 -0.28
C SER A 9 -15.18 -5.57 -0.60
N GLY A 10 -15.13 -4.57 0.28
CA GLY A 10 -15.73 -3.25 0.05
C GLY A 10 -17.26 -3.21 0.09
N VAL A 11 -17.92 -4.24 0.64
CA VAL A 11 -19.38 -4.34 0.69
C VAL A 11 -19.93 -3.29 1.67
N PRO A 12 -20.86 -2.40 1.23
CA PRO A 12 -21.52 -1.45 2.12
C PRO A 12 -22.38 -2.14 3.20
N TRP A 13 -22.45 -1.58 4.41
CA TRP A 13 -23.18 -2.18 5.54
C TRP A 13 -24.65 -2.49 5.23
N ASN A 14 -25.34 -1.59 4.53
CA ASN A 14 -26.74 -1.79 4.14
C ASN A 14 -26.93 -2.95 3.14
N ARG A 15 -25.89 -3.28 2.34
CA ARG A 15 -25.91 -4.46 1.47
C ARG A 15 -25.73 -5.74 2.28
N THR A 16 -24.85 -5.73 3.28
CA THR A 16 -24.71 -6.86 4.22
C THR A 16 -25.98 -7.07 5.04
N GLU A 17 -26.64 -5.99 5.50
CA GLU A 17 -27.95 -6.07 6.18
C GLU A 17 -29.01 -6.73 5.29
N ALA A 18 -29.11 -6.31 4.03
CA ALA A 18 -30.05 -6.90 3.08
C ALA A 18 -29.76 -8.39 2.82
N LEU A 19 -28.48 -8.77 2.67
CA LEU A 19 -28.07 -10.17 2.53
C LEU A 19 -28.49 -11.01 3.75
N GLN A 20 -28.16 -10.52 4.94
CA GLN A 20 -28.48 -11.18 6.22
C GLN A 20 -30.00 -11.39 6.39
N ARG A 21 -30.80 -10.36 6.08
CA ARG A 21 -32.28 -10.46 6.06
C ARG A 21 -32.78 -11.52 5.07
N ASN A 22 -32.23 -11.58 3.87
CA ASN A 22 -32.62 -12.58 2.86
C ASN A 22 -32.27 -14.02 3.27
N LEU A 23 -31.28 -14.19 4.16
CA LEU A 23 -30.91 -15.48 4.74
C LEU A 23 -31.69 -15.81 6.03
N GLY A 24 -32.71 -15.01 6.38
CA GLY A 24 -33.55 -15.25 7.56
C GLY A 24 -32.92 -14.82 8.88
N ILE A 25 -31.81 -14.07 8.85
CA ILE A 25 -31.09 -13.61 10.05
C ILE A 25 -30.96 -12.08 9.99
N PRO A 26 -32.01 -11.30 10.31
CA PRO A 26 -31.96 -9.85 10.25
C PRO A 26 -30.85 -9.31 11.17
N LEU A 27 -29.95 -8.49 10.62
CA LEU A 27 -28.84 -7.91 11.38
C LEU A 27 -28.69 -6.43 11.01
N PRO A 28 -29.27 -5.50 11.79
CA PRO A 28 -29.25 -4.08 11.49
C PRO A 28 -27.83 -3.52 11.35
N VAL A 29 -27.66 -2.49 10.52
CA VAL A 29 -26.34 -1.82 10.32
C VAL A 29 -25.70 -1.41 11.64
N ALA A 30 -26.46 -0.84 12.58
CA ALA A 30 -25.94 -0.41 13.88
C ALA A 30 -25.30 -1.59 14.66
N THR A 31 -26.00 -2.72 14.72
CA THR A 31 -25.49 -3.95 15.36
C THR A 31 -24.26 -4.49 14.64
N GLN A 32 -24.22 -4.45 13.30
CA GLN A 32 -23.03 -4.86 12.54
C GLN A 32 -21.81 -4.01 12.92
N CYS A 33 -21.98 -2.70 13.03
CA CYS A 33 -20.94 -1.77 13.45
C CYS A 33 -20.47 -2.05 14.88
N GLU A 34 -21.39 -2.21 15.83
CA GLU A 34 -21.08 -2.50 17.24
C GLU A 34 -20.29 -3.80 17.38
N VAL A 35 -20.76 -4.89 16.77
CA VAL A 35 -20.06 -6.18 16.82
C VAL A 35 -18.68 -6.06 16.20
N THR A 36 -18.55 -5.35 15.07
CA THR A 36 -17.25 -5.16 14.42
C THR A 36 -16.29 -4.36 15.31
N ALA A 37 -16.77 -3.29 15.97
CA ALA A 37 -15.97 -2.47 16.87
C ALA A 37 -15.51 -3.25 18.12
N GLN A 38 -16.41 -4.01 18.74
CA GLN A 38 -16.09 -4.86 19.90
C GLN A 38 -15.02 -5.91 19.57
N ASN A 39 -15.00 -6.41 18.34
CA ASN A 39 -14.03 -7.39 17.87
C ASN A 39 -12.74 -6.76 17.30
N ALA A 40 -12.62 -5.44 17.26
CA ALA A 40 -11.41 -4.78 16.76
C ALA A 40 -10.26 -4.83 17.79
N ALA A 41 -10.53 -4.57 19.07
CA ALA A 41 -9.50 -4.52 20.11
C ALA A 41 -8.70 -5.84 20.26
N PRO A 42 -9.31 -7.03 20.23
CA PRO A 42 -8.56 -8.29 20.25
C PRO A 42 -7.63 -8.51 19.05
N LEU A 43 -7.81 -7.79 17.94
CA LEU A 43 -6.96 -7.88 16.74
C LEU A 43 -5.72 -6.97 16.83
N GLN A 44 -5.64 -6.10 17.83
CA GLN A 44 -4.55 -5.15 17.99
C GLN A 44 -3.15 -5.81 18.01
N PRO A 45 -2.90 -6.93 18.71
CA PRO A 45 -1.59 -7.58 18.68
C PRO A 45 -1.21 -8.11 17.29
N ALA A 46 -2.20 -8.54 16.49
CA ALA A 46 -1.94 -8.98 15.12
C ALA A 46 -1.55 -7.80 14.22
N LEU A 47 -2.18 -6.63 14.40
CA LEU A 47 -1.78 -5.41 13.70
C LEU A 47 -0.35 -4.99 14.08
N GLU A 48 -0.01 -5.00 15.38
CA GLU A 48 1.32 -4.65 15.87
C GLU A 48 2.40 -5.58 15.31
N GLU A 49 2.15 -6.89 15.30
CA GLU A 49 3.09 -7.85 14.71
C GLU A 49 3.23 -7.66 13.19
N LEU A 50 2.15 -7.35 12.48
CA LEU A 50 2.20 -7.01 11.06
C LEU A 50 3.02 -5.73 10.80
N GLN A 51 2.89 -4.71 11.65
CA GLN A 51 3.72 -3.50 11.57
C GLN A 51 5.20 -3.82 11.82
N ARG A 52 5.49 -4.63 12.85
CA ARG A 52 6.86 -5.06 13.18
C ARG A 52 7.52 -5.82 12.05
N GLN A 53 6.79 -6.76 11.43
CA GLN A 53 7.28 -7.52 10.26
C GLN A 53 7.42 -6.64 9.02
N ALA A 54 6.43 -5.79 8.75
CA ALA A 54 6.45 -4.85 7.65
C ALA A 54 7.70 -3.96 7.71
N ALA A 55 8.05 -3.42 8.88
CA ALA A 55 9.23 -2.58 9.06
C ALA A 55 10.57 -3.26 8.67
N GLN A 56 10.62 -4.60 8.63
CA GLN A 56 11.79 -5.36 8.18
C GLN A 56 11.78 -5.65 6.67
N GLY A 57 10.75 -5.21 5.94
CA GLY A 57 10.63 -5.38 4.49
C GLY A 57 11.74 -4.70 3.70
N GLU A 58 11.94 -5.17 2.48
CA GLU A 58 12.97 -4.67 1.56
C GLU A 58 12.45 -3.49 0.74
N VAL A 59 11.17 -3.56 0.35
CA VAL A 59 10.48 -2.59 -0.50
C VAL A 59 9.16 -2.22 0.14
N VAL A 60 8.84 -0.93 0.15
CA VAL A 60 7.52 -0.41 0.53
C VAL A 60 6.95 0.43 -0.60
N HIS A 61 5.67 0.23 -0.90
CA HIS A 61 4.89 1.10 -1.75
C HIS A 61 4.00 1.97 -0.86
N ASN A 62 4.05 3.30 -1.01
CA ASN A 62 3.15 4.18 -0.30
C ASN A 62 2.38 5.12 -1.22
N ASP A 63 1.12 5.34 -0.87
CA ASP A 63 0.21 6.27 -1.54
C ASP A 63 -0.82 6.83 -0.55
N ASP A 64 -1.30 8.04 -0.81
CA ASP A 64 -2.33 8.72 -0.02
C ASP A 64 -3.59 8.93 -0.86
N THR A 65 -4.73 8.49 -0.33
CA THR A 65 -6.05 8.80 -0.90
C THR A 65 -6.86 9.64 0.08
N SER A 66 -7.53 10.69 -0.38
CA SER A 66 -8.42 11.49 0.48
C SER A 66 -9.53 10.64 1.06
N MET A 67 -9.82 10.78 2.36
CA MET A 67 -10.88 10.05 3.04
C MET A 67 -11.81 11.03 3.73
N ARG A 68 -13.13 10.83 3.56
CA ARG A 68 -14.14 11.63 4.25
C ARG A 68 -14.53 10.93 5.54
N VAL A 69 -14.33 11.62 6.66
CA VAL A 69 -14.77 11.21 8.00
C VAL A 69 -15.66 12.30 8.58
N LEU A 70 -16.63 11.91 9.42
CA LEU A 70 -17.56 12.87 10.04
C LEU A 70 -16.88 13.68 11.15
N SER A 71 -16.07 13.00 11.95
CA SER A 71 -15.26 13.56 13.02
C SER A 71 -14.03 12.68 13.20
N LEU A 72 -12.93 13.29 13.65
CA LEU A 72 -11.69 12.59 13.98
C LEU A 72 -11.08 13.27 15.20
N ASP A 73 -10.69 12.47 16.18
CA ASP A 73 -9.87 12.97 17.29
C ASP A 73 -8.46 13.25 16.75
N ARG A 74 -7.99 14.49 16.90
CA ARG A 74 -6.70 14.91 16.37
C ARG A 74 -5.61 14.56 17.39
N ASP A 75 -4.59 13.84 16.92
CA ASP A 75 -3.36 13.66 17.69
C ASP A 75 -2.73 15.04 17.99
N ALA A 76 -2.11 15.18 19.17
CA ALA A 76 -1.51 16.44 19.61
C ALA A 76 -0.31 16.89 18.77
N ASP A 77 0.29 15.97 17.99
CA ASP A 77 1.41 16.23 17.07
C ASP A 77 0.96 16.72 15.69
N ILE A 78 -0.34 16.76 15.41
CA ILE A 78 -0.89 17.25 14.14
C ILE A 78 -1.03 18.78 14.19
N SER A 79 -0.43 19.47 13.21
CA SER A 79 -0.59 20.92 13.06
C SER A 79 -2.07 21.30 12.90
N PRO A 80 -2.54 22.37 13.57
CA PRO A 80 -3.89 22.89 13.37
C PRO A 80 -4.25 23.12 11.90
N ASP A 81 -3.26 23.51 11.09
CA ASP A 81 -3.38 23.82 9.66
C ASP A 81 -3.57 22.57 8.77
N GLN A 82 -3.23 21.37 9.26
CA GLN A 82 -3.39 20.12 8.52
C GLN A 82 -4.84 19.63 8.60
N THR A 83 -5.70 20.20 7.75
CA THR A 83 -7.15 19.95 7.75
C THR A 83 -7.58 18.72 6.94
N GLY A 84 -6.70 18.21 6.07
CA GLY A 84 -6.99 17.05 5.24
C GLY A 84 -7.00 15.74 6.04
N VAL A 85 -7.91 14.82 5.68
CA VAL A 85 -7.90 13.44 6.17
C VAL A 85 -7.62 12.52 4.99
N PHE A 86 -6.69 11.60 5.20
CA PHE A 86 -6.19 10.68 4.17
C PHE A 86 -6.24 9.26 4.70
N THR A 87 -6.33 8.31 3.77
CA THR A 87 -5.95 6.92 3.99
C THR A 87 -4.60 6.71 3.34
N SER A 88 -3.57 6.56 4.16
CA SER A 88 -2.25 6.12 3.71
C SER A 88 -2.24 4.60 3.56
N GLY A 89 -1.96 4.12 2.36
CA GLY A 89 -1.73 2.70 2.10
C GLY A 89 -0.23 2.42 2.04
N LEU A 90 0.28 1.58 2.94
CA LEU A 90 1.66 1.09 2.91
C LEU A 90 1.66 -0.41 2.56
N VAL A 91 2.16 -0.77 1.38
CA VAL A 91 2.26 -2.16 0.94
C VAL A 91 3.72 -2.60 0.96
N TRP A 92 4.04 -3.53 1.83
CA TRP A 92 5.39 -4.01 2.08
C TRP A 92 5.65 -5.34 1.39
N MET A 93 6.83 -5.46 0.81
CA MET A 93 7.39 -6.73 0.34
C MET A 93 8.32 -7.26 1.44
N TYR A 94 7.88 -8.30 2.13
CA TYR A 94 8.64 -8.95 3.19
C TYR A 94 8.78 -10.44 2.87
N ARG A 95 9.98 -10.86 2.48
CA ARG A 95 10.25 -12.23 1.98
C ARG A 95 9.29 -12.55 0.82
N GLU A 96 8.55 -13.66 0.91
CA GLU A 96 7.55 -14.07 -0.08
C GLU A 96 6.15 -13.49 0.20
N HIS A 97 6.01 -12.67 1.25
CA HIS A 97 4.74 -12.13 1.70
C HIS A 97 4.55 -10.66 1.33
N ARG A 98 3.29 -10.28 1.18
CA ARG A 98 2.86 -8.89 1.04
C ARG A 98 2.07 -8.50 2.27
N ILE A 99 2.49 -7.42 2.93
CA ILE A 99 1.79 -6.87 4.10
C ILE A 99 1.23 -5.52 3.70
N ALA A 100 -0.09 -5.38 3.74
CA ALA A 100 -0.77 -4.11 3.48
C ALA A 100 -1.25 -3.50 4.80
N LEU A 101 -0.79 -2.28 5.08
CA LEU A 101 -1.18 -1.50 6.24
C LEU A 101 -1.92 -0.25 5.76
N TYR A 102 -3.02 0.08 6.43
CA TYR A 102 -3.83 1.25 6.11
C TYR A 102 -3.96 2.12 7.35
N PHE A 103 -3.64 3.40 7.20
CA PHE A 103 -3.73 4.39 8.27
C PHE A 103 -4.69 5.49 7.83
N ILE A 104 -5.75 5.71 8.60
CA ILE A 104 -6.71 6.79 8.34
C ILE A 104 -6.47 7.88 9.37
N GLY A 105 -6.16 9.10 8.92
CA GLY A 105 -5.93 10.22 9.83
C GLY A 105 -5.48 11.47 9.09
N CYS A 106 -5.00 12.47 9.84
CA CYS A 106 -4.41 13.67 9.24
C CYS A 106 -2.96 13.48 8.79
N LYS A 107 -2.26 12.49 9.37
CA LYS A 107 -0.89 12.13 8.99
C LYS A 107 -0.82 11.73 7.52
N HIS A 108 0.18 12.25 6.82
CA HIS A 108 0.50 11.88 5.45
C HIS A 108 1.24 10.54 5.39
N ALA A 109 1.30 9.93 4.21
CA ALA A 109 1.94 8.64 4.03
C ALA A 109 3.41 8.61 4.47
N GLY A 110 4.16 9.72 4.31
CA GLY A 110 5.53 9.82 4.81
C GLY A 110 5.63 9.80 6.34
N GLU A 111 4.68 10.43 7.04
CA GLU A 111 4.63 10.45 8.50
C GLU A 111 4.26 9.06 9.04
N ASN A 112 3.23 8.42 8.45
CA ASN A 112 2.85 7.05 8.80
C ASN A 112 3.98 6.04 8.49
N LEU A 113 4.70 6.23 7.39
CA LEU A 113 5.87 5.41 7.05
C LEU A 113 7.00 5.59 8.07
N ALA A 114 7.26 6.81 8.53
CA ALA A 114 8.26 7.08 9.56
C ALA A 114 7.94 6.34 10.87
N GLU A 115 6.66 6.31 11.29
CA GLU A 115 6.23 5.58 12.48
C GLU A 115 6.48 4.07 12.37
N VAL A 116 6.13 3.45 11.24
CA VAL A 116 6.40 2.01 11.02
C VAL A 116 7.91 1.74 11.02
N LEU A 117 8.71 2.62 10.39
CA LEU A 117 10.15 2.47 10.30
C LEU A 117 10.89 2.62 11.64
N LYS A 118 10.27 3.16 12.70
CA LYS A 118 10.84 3.12 14.06
C LYS A 118 11.13 1.70 14.55
N GLN A 119 10.41 0.71 14.01
CA GLN A 119 10.56 -0.69 14.38
C GLN A 119 11.59 -1.43 13.50
N ARG A 120 12.16 -0.78 12.48
CA ARG A 120 13.14 -1.39 11.58
C ARG A 120 14.44 -1.70 12.33
N SER A 121 15.00 -2.88 12.12
CA SER A 121 16.32 -3.23 12.66
C SER A 121 17.41 -2.34 12.08
N GLY A 122 18.32 -1.85 12.94
CA GLY A 122 19.47 -1.04 12.54
C GLY A 122 20.51 -1.79 11.69
N ASP A 123 20.45 -3.13 11.68
CA ASP A 123 21.35 -3.98 10.88
C ASP A 123 20.91 -4.09 9.41
N LEU A 124 19.72 -3.60 9.07
CA LEU A 124 19.19 -3.63 7.71
C LEU A 124 19.56 -2.35 6.95
N PRO A 125 19.81 -2.43 5.63
CA PRO A 125 19.99 -1.23 4.81
C PRO A 125 18.71 -0.37 4.82
N PRO A 126 18.78 0.90 4.40
CA PRO A 126 17.58 1.72 4.21
C PRO A 126 16.58 1.03 3.27
N VAL A 127 15.29 1.15 3.60
CA VAL A 127 14.22 0.54 2.78
C VAL A 127 14.14 1.20 1.41
N ILE A 128 13.84 0.42 0.37
CA ILE A 128 13.47 0.96 -0.94
C ILE A 128 12.03 1.44 -0.87
N GLN A 129 11.83 2.75 -0.97
CA GLN A 129 10.52 3.37 -0.91
C GLN A 129 10.04 3.71 -2.32
N MET A 130 8.91 3.16 -2.75
CA MET A 130 8.26 3.54 -4.00
C MET A 130 6.99 4.36 -3.76
N CYS A 131 7.01 5.62 -4.16
CA CYS A 131 5.90 6.56 -4.01
C CYS A 131 5.83 7.55 -5.19
N ASP A 132 4.80 8.39 -5.25
CA ASP A 132 4.86 9.56 -6.13
C ASP A 132 5.89 10.59 -5.62
N ALA A 133 6.16 11.62 -6.43
CA ALA A 133 7.17 12.64 -6.13
C ALA A 133 6.69 13.76 -5.17
N LEU A 134 5.58 13.58 -4.46
CA LEU A 134 5.12 14.57 -3.47
C LEU A 134 6.05 14.58 -2.26
N SER A 135 6.44 15.78 -1.82
CA SER A 135 7.39 15.96 -0.70
C SER A 135 6.91 15.36 0.62
N ARG A 136 5.60 15.24 0.82
CA ARG A 136 4.97 14.63 2.02
C ARG A 136 4.97 13.11 2.04
N ASN A 137 5.37 12.46 0.94
CA ASN A 137 5.48 11.00 0.89
C ASN A 137 6.80 10.50 1.44
N VAL A 138 7.86 11.31 1.42
CA VAL A 138 9.18 10.91 1.94
C VAL A 138 9.19 11.10 3.47
N PRO A 139 9.50 10.05 4.25
CA PRO A 139 9.53 10.13 5.70
C PRO A 139 10.66 11.07 6.16
N LYS A 140 10.43 11.76 7.28
CA LYS A 140 11.44 12.56 7.98
C LYS A 140 11.39 12.19 9.46
N PRO A 141 12.53 11.99 10.16
CA PRO A 141 13.93 12.11 9.71
C PRO A 141 14.53 10.83 9.12
N VAL A 142 13.74 9.77 8.91
CA VAL A 142 14.24 8.46 8.49
C VAL A 142 14.68 8.48 7.01
N GLN A 143 15.90 8.02 6.73
CA GLN A 143 16.40 7.91 5.36
C GLN A 143 15.85 6.67 4.66
N THR A 144 15.42 6.84 3.40
CA THR A 144 14.95 5.78 2.51
C THR A 144 15.62 5.89 1.15
N LEU A 145 15.71 4.77 0.43
CA LEU A 145 16.10 4.77 -0.99
C LEU A 145 14.84 5.06 -1.82
N VAL A 146 14.58 6.33 -2.09
CA VAL A 146 13.38 6.77 -2.81
C VAL A 146 13.45 6.40 -4.29
N ALA A 147 12.45 5.68 -4.76
CA ALA A 147 12.20 5.35 -6.16
C ALA A 147 10.84 5.91 -6.58
N ASN A 148 10.83 6.95 -7.42
CA ASN A 148 9.58 7.56 -7.84
C ASN A 148 8.76 6.63 -8.75
N CYS A 149 7.45 6.61 -8.55
CA CYS A 149 6.53 5.74 -9.24
C CYS A 149 6.32 6.19 -10.69
N ASN A 150 6.87 5.42 -11.64
CA ASN A 150 6.69 5.64 -13.07
C ASN A 150 5.22 5.65 -13.51
N ALA A 151 4.36 4.86 -12.85
CA ALA A 151 2.92 4.84 -13.16
C ALA A 151 2.24 6.18 -12.83
N HIS A 152 2.60 6.80 -11.71
CA HIS A 152 2.13 8.15 -11.34
C HIS A 152 2.68 9.21 -12.30
N GLY A 153 3.99 9.15 -12.60
CA GLY A 153 4.61 10.03 -13.59
C GLY A 153 3.90 9.97 -14.94
N ARG A 154 3.74 8.77 -15.50
CA ARG A 154 3.02 8.52 -16.76
C ARG A 154 1.61 9.10 -16.74
N ARG A 155 0.83 8.86 -15.67
CA ARG A 155 -0.54 9.38 -15.53
C ARG A 155 -0.57 10.91 -15.60
N ASN A 156 0.40 11.58 -14.97
CA ASN A 156 0.47 13.04 -14.98
C ASN A 156 0.79 13.59 -16.37
N PHE A 157 1.68 12.96 -17.14
CA PHE A 157 1.93 13.34 -18.54
C PHE A 157 0.69 13.15 -19.44
N VAL A 158 -0.04 12.05 -19.26
CA VAL A 158 -1.30 11.83 -19.99
C VAL A 158 -2.32 12.95 -19.71
N LYS A 159 -2.45 13.37 -18.45
CA LYS A 159 -3.40 14.43 -18.06
C LYS A 159 -3.14 15.78 -18.74
N VAL A 160 -1.86 16.12 -18.98
CA VAL A 160 -1.47 17.42 -19.56
C VAL A 160 -1.21 17.37 -21.07
N THR A 161 -1.38 16.21 -21.69
CA THR A 161 -1.21 16.01 -23.14
C THR A 161 -2.04 16.98 -23.99
N PRO A 162 -3.31 17.33 -23.66
CA PRO A 162 -4.07 18.31 -24.45
C PRO A 162 -3.41 19.68 -24.55
N ASN A 163 -2.58 20.05 -23.55
CA ASN A 163 -1.91 21.35 -23.50
C ASN A 163 -0.50 21.30 -24.11
N PHE A 164 0.18 20.15 -24.01
CA PHE A 164 1.58 19.97 -24.41
C PHE A 164 1.78 18.65 -25.18
N PRO A 165 1.21 18.50 -26.38
CA PRO A 165 1.15 17.21 -27.07
C PRO A 165 2.54 16.65 -27.40
N GLU A 166 3.42 17.46 -27.99
CA GLU A 166 4.75 16.98 -28.43
C GLU A 166 5.70 16.64 -27.26
N PRO A 167 5.85 17.50 -26.22
CA PRO A 167 6.64 17.13 -25.06
C PRO A 167 6.11 15.88 -24.34
N CYS A 168 4.79 15.74 -24.24
CA CYS A 168 4.18 14.54 -23.63
C CYS A 168 4.39 13.29 -24.47
N ARG A 169 4.27 13.38 -25.80
CA ARG A 169 4.55 12.26 -26.73
C ARG A 169 5.95 11.71 -26.49
N PHE A 170 6.96 12.58 -26.50
CA PHE A 170 8.35 12.18 -26.29
C PHE A 170 8.54 11.39 -24.98
N VAL A 171 8.02 11.92 -23.87
CA VAL A 171 8.13 11.24 -22.57
C VAL A 171 7.38 9.92 -22.55
N LEU A 172 6.16 9.87 -23.09
CA LEU A 172 5.33 8.66 -23.09
C LEU A 172 5.92 7.55 -23.98
N GLU A 173 6.52 7.91 -25.11
CA GLU A 173 7.25 6.97 -25.98
C GLU A 173 8.55 6.48 -25.32
N THR A 174 9.27 7.34 -24.62
CA THR A 174 10.45 6.93 -23.84
C THR A 174 10.06 5.95 -22.71
N MET A 175 8.97 6.24 -21.99
CA MET A 175 8.44 5.33 -20.96
C MET A 175 8.02 3.97 -21.55
N ARG A 176 7.49 3.94 -22.78
CA ARG A 176 7.13 2.70 -23.48
C ARG A 176 8.34 1.78 -23.65
N GLU A 177 9.49 2.32 -24.03
CA GLU A 177 10.74 1.54 -24.19
C GLU A 177 11.18 0.94 -22.86
N VAL A 178 11.15 1.73 -21.78
CA VAL A 178 11.47 1.26 -20.42
C VAL A 178 10.59 0.08 -20.01
N TYR A 179 9.27 0.18 -20.21
CA TYR A 179 8.35 -0.93 -19.92
C TYR A 179 8.56 -2.14 -20.85
N GLY A 180 8.98 -1.91 -22.09
CA GLY A 180 9.40 -2.98 -23.00
C GLY A 180 10.59 -3.77 -22.45
N HIS A 181 11.62 -3.08 -21.99
CA HIS A 181 12.79 -3.72 -21.38
C HIS A 181 12.47 -4.46 -20.07
N ASP A 182 11.60 -3.91 -19.21
CA ASP A 182 11.11 -4.60 -18.01
C ASP A 182 10.36 -5.90 -18.37
N ALA A 183 9.49 -5.86 -19.40
CA ALA A 183 8.80 -7.05 -19.87
C ALA A 183 9.75 -8.12 -20.41
N GLU A 184 10.74 -7.74 -21.21
CA GLU A 184 11.79 -8.66 -21.70
C GLU A 184 12.61 -9.26 -20.57
N ALA A 185 13.02 -8.44 -19.59
CA ALA A 185 13.80 -8.90 -18.44
C ALA A 185 13.04 -9.96 -17.62
N ARG A 186 11.74 -9.74 -17.40
CA ARG A 186 10.86 -10.71 -16.72
C ARG A 186 10.74 -12.03 -17.49
N GLN A 187 10.59 -11.97 -18.81
CA GLN A 187 10.55 -13.18 -19.64
C GLN A 187 11.87 -13.96 -19.56
N ARG A 188 13.02 -13.28 -19.62
CA ARG A 188 14.34 -13.91 -19.51
C ARG A 188 14.56 -14.53 -18.13
N ALA A 189 14.16 -13.85 -17.06
CA ALA A 189 14.22 -14.38 -15.69
C ALA A 189 13.34 -15.63 -15.51
N CYS A 190 12.13 -15.62 -16.09
CA CYS A 190 11.23 -16.78 -16.08
C CYS A 190 11.83 -17.98 -16.83
N ARG A 191 12.45 -17.77 -18.01
CA ARG A 191 13.17 -18.80 -18.77
C ARG A 191 14.35 -19.40 -18.00
N ARG A 192 15.09 -18.59 -17.23
CA ARG A 192 16.18 -19.09 -16.37
C ARG A 192 15.69 -19.95 -15.21
N ARG A 193 14.56 -19.59 -14.58
CA ARG A 193 13.95 -20.38 -13.49
C ARG A 193 13.33 -21.71 -13.96
N SER A 194 12.88 -21.77 -15.22
CA SER A 194 12.34 -22.99 -15.83
C SER A 194 13.42 -23.95 -16.38
N GLY A 195 14.63 -23.45 -16.64
CA GLY A 195 15.77 -24.28 -17.04
C GLY A 195 16.57 -24.90 -15.88
N SER A 196 16.43 -24.37 -14.66
CA SER A 196 17.21 -24.82 -13.49
C SER A 196 16.70 -26.10 -12.81
N SER A 197 15.60 -26.69 -13.30
CA SER A 197 15.10 -28.00 -12.81
C SER A 197 15.77 -29.21 -13.48
N SER A 198 16.69 -29.02 -14.44
CA SER A 198 17.37 -30.13 -15.15
C SER A 198 18.84 -30.37 -14.76
N ILE A 199 19.42 -29.60 -13.82
CA ILE A 199 20.84 -29.73 -13.42
C ILE A 199 20.96 -30.06 -11.92
N ARG A 200 20.33 -31.16 -11.49
CA ARG A 200 20.65 -31.85 -10.22
C ARG A 200 20.52 -33.37 -10.37
N SER A 201 21.30 -33.96 -11.26
CA SER A 201 21.52 -35.42 -11.25
C SER A 201 22.75 -35.84 -12.06
N THR A 202 23.94 -35.37 -11.72
CA THR A 202 25.21 -36.08 -11.99
C THR A 202 26.37 -35.22 -11.50
N VAL A 203 26.92 -35.53 -10.33
CA VAL A 203 28.32 -35.93 -10.13
C VAL A 203 28.37 -36.49 -8.71
N ASN A 204 28.30 -37.82 -8.60
CA ASN A 204 28.78 -38.56 -7.44
C ASN A 204 29.40 -39.83 -8.02
N ARG A 205 30.69 -39.74 -8.38
CA ARG A 205 31.68 -40.81 -8.48
C ARG A 205 33.06 -40.18 -8.39
#